data_AF-K1GNV9-F1
#
_entry.id   AF-K1GNV9-F1
#
_cell.length_a   1.000
_cell.length_b   1.000
_cell.length_c   1.000
_cell.angle_alpha   90.00
_cell.angle_beta   90.00
_cell.angle_gamma   90.00
#
_symmetry.space_group_name_H-M   'P 1'
#
loop_
_entity.id
_entity.type
_entity.pdbx_description
1 polymer ?
#
loop_
_entity_poly.entity_id
_entity_poly.type
_entity_poly.pdbx_seq_one_letter_code
_entity_poly.pdbx_strand_id
1 'polypeptide(L)'
;MKCIRNICLYLKKYISDKQFERIFYQDIDDFKSILEENIYWKILFSNFNKKEDIISMNTYLYDYVEKNYKSVYDEISDAYVENLIETNEKNEIIDILKKKYKQKEEVFINCCMIDTKLELIYSIKKALNYPKYCANNWDAIEDFIYDVVLPKKIVLQNWDSIKEKLPQDTIILKKILDKINPKYSTVLYE
;
A
#
# COMPACT_ATOMS: atom_id res chain seq x y z
N MET A 1 8.51 2.37 -23.36
CA MET A 1 9.08 2.03 -22.03
C MET A 1 8.09 2.12 -20.87
N LYS A 2 7.19 3.12 -20.82
CA LYS A 2 6.17 3.26 -19.74
C LYS A 2 5.37 1.96 -19.50
N CYS A 3 4.80 1.34 -20.53
CA CYS A 3 4.04 0.08 -20.39
C CYS A 3 4.87 -1.07 -19.76
N ILE A 4 6.14 -1.21 -20.14
CA ILE A 4 7.03 -2.24 -19.56
C ILE A 4 7.26 -1.98 -18.07
N ARG A 5 7.50 -0.73 -17.67
CA ARG A 5 7.64 -0.37 -16.24
C ARG A 5 6.34 -0.66 -15.46
N ASN A 6 5.18 -0.39 -16.06
CA ASN A 6 3.88 -0.69 -15.45
C ASN A 6 3.72 -2.20 -15.21
N ILE A 7 4.10 -3.03 -16.19
CA ILE A 7 4.12 -4.49 -16.05
C ILE A 7 5.08 -4.93 -14.95
N CYS A 8 6.28 -4.36 -14.88
CA CYS A 8 7.25 -4.70 -13.84
C CYS A 8 6.73 -4.35 -12.43
N LEU A 9 6.14 -3.16 -12.25
CA LEU A 9 5.49 -2.74 -11.00
C LEU A 9 4.35 -3.69 -10.59
N TYR A 10 3.59 -4.18 -11.57
CA TYR A 10 2.53 -5.16 -11.34
C TYR A 10 3.08 -6.54 -10.93
N LEU A 11 4.06 -7.07 -11.66
CA LEU A 11 4.69 -8.36 -11.37
C LEU A 11 5.34 -8.39 -9.97
N LYS A 12 5.98 -7.27 -9.57
CA LYS A 12 6.57 -7.06 -8.24
C LYS A 12 5.54 -6.73 -7.14
N LYS A 13 4.24 -6.70 -7.45
CA LYS A 13 3.12 -6.47 -6.51
C LYS A 13 3.08 -5.08 -5.86
N TYR A 14 3.71 -4.07 -6.46
CA TYR A 14 3.54 -2.68 -6.06
C TYR A 14 2.11 -2.18 -6.35
N ILE A 15 1.53 -2.64 -7.46
CA ILE A 15 0.11 -2.44 -7.82
C ILE A 15 -0.65 -3.77 -7.84
N SER A 16 -1.94 -3.73 -7.51
CA SER A 16 -2.83 -4.91 -7.48
C SER A 16 -3.35 -5.30 -8.87
N ASP A 17 -3.89 -6.51 -8.99
CA ASP A 17 -4.50 -7.03 -10.23
C ASP A 17 -5.56 -6.06 -10.79
N LYS A 18 -6.48 -5.58 -9.93
CA LYS A 18 -7.53 -4.63 -10.34
C LYS A 18 -6.98 -3.27 -10.78
N GLN A 19 -5.89 -2.81 -10.17
CA GLN A 19 -5.25 -1.56 -10.57
C GLN A 19 -4.57 -1.72 -11.93
N PHE A 20 -3.83 -2.82 -12.13
CA PHE A 20 -3.18 -3.11 -13.40
C PHE A 20 -4.20 -3.30 -14.53
N GLU A 21 -5.29 -4.04 -14.29
CA GLU A 21 -6.41 -4.21 -15.24
C GLU A 21 -6.95 -2.85 -15.70
N ARG A 22 -7.24 -1.95 -14.75
CA ARG A 22 -7.75 -0.61 -15.06
C ARG A 22 -6.74 0.19 -15.90
N ILE A 23 -5.47 0.19 -15.51
CA ILE A 23 -4.40 0.89 -16.25
C ILE A 23 -4.26 0.34 -17.66
N PHE A 24 -4.31 -0.99 -17.82
CA PHE A 24 -4.22 -1.65 -19.12
C PHE A 24 -5.35 -1.19 -20.06
N TYR A 25 -6.59 -1.16 -19.57
CA TYR A 25 -7.72 -0.72 -20.40
C TYR A 25 -7.74 0.79 -20.66
N GLN A 26 -7.24 1.62 -19.74
CA GLN A 26 -7.11 3.06 -19.96
C GLN A 26 -6.06 3.39 -21.03
N ASP A 27 -4.91 2.71 -20.99
CA ASP A 27 -3.77 2.94 -21.89
C ASP A 27 -3.68 1.84 -22.99
N ILE A 28 -4.81 1.26 -23.42
CA ILE A 28 -4.85 0.04 -24.25
C ILE A 28 -4.06 0.15 -25.58
N ASP A 29 -4.12 1.32 -26.21
CA ASP A 29 -3.41 1.59 -27.47
C ASP A 29 -1.88 1.67 -27.27
N ASP A 30 -1.43 2.23 -26.14
CA ASP A 30 -0.02 2.26 -25.78
C ASP A 30 0.50 0.84 -25.55
N PHE A 31 -0.27 -0.01 -24.87
CA PHE A 31 0.09 -1.42 -24.69
C PHE A 31 0.15 -2.17 -26.02
N LYS A 32 -0.82 -1.95 -26.91
CA LYS A 32 -0.87 -2.59 -28.23
C LYS A 32 0.31 -2.19 -29.12
N SER A 33 0.75 -0.94 -29.05
CA SER A 33 1.86 -0.45 -29.88
C SER A 33 3.25 -0.87 -29.39
N ILE A 34 3.39 -1.15 -28.09
CA ILE A 34 4.69 -1.46 -27.46
C ILE A 34 4.91 -2.97 -27.28
N LEU A 35 3.87 -3.73 -26.95
CA LEU A 35 4.01 -5.15 -26.64
C LEU A 35 4.09 -6.02 -27.90
N GLU A 36 4.79 -7.15 -27.78
CA GLU A 36 4.64 -8.23 -28.75
C GLU A 36 3.18 -8.71 -28.79
N GLU A 37 2.69 -9.03 -29.98
CA GLU A 37 1.28 -9.31 -30.23
C GLU A 37 0.73 -10.43 -29.32
N ASN A 38 1.48 -11.52 -29.18
CA ASN A 38 1.14 -12.63 -28.27
C ASN A 38 1.00 -12.19 -26.80
N ILE A 39 1.85 -11.27 -26.33
CA ILE A 39 1.82 -10.76 -24.96
C ILE A 39 0.61 -9.84 -24.77
N TYR A 40 0.37 -8.95 -25.72
CA TYR A 40 -0.81 -8.08 -25.70
C TYR A 40 -2.10 -8.90 -25.63
N TRP A 41 -2.27 -9.88 -26.51
CA TRP A 41 -3.44 -10.75 -26.51
C TRP A 41 -3.57 -11.57 -25.23
N LYS A 42 -2.45 -12.01 -24.66
CA LYS A 42 -2.46 -12.72 -23.37
C LYS A 42 -3.07 -11.87 -22.27
N ILE A 43 -2.73 -10.59 -22.17
CA ILE A 43 -3.33 -9.69 -21.18
C ILE A 43 -4.82 -9.49 -21.51
N LEU A 44 -5.15 -9.16 -22.76
CA LEU A 44 -6.51 -8.82 -23.18
C LEU A 44 -7.53 -9.93 -22.91
N PHE A 45 -7.14 -11.19 -23.11
CA PHE A 45 -8.01 -12.35 -22.93
C PHE A 45 -7.98 -12.95 -21.52
N SER A 46 -7.14 -12.43 -20.61
CA SER A 46 -7.07 -12.93 -19.24
C SER A 46 -8.23 -12.39 -18.40
N ASN A 47 -8.88 -13.27 -17.63
CA ASN A 47 -9.89 -12.85 -16.67
C ASN A 47 -9.24 -12.49 -15.32
N PHE A 48 -9.18 -11.19 -15.00
CA PHE A 48 -8.61 -10.67 -13.75
C PHE A 48 -9.37 -11.06 -12.47
N ASN A 49 -10.53 -11.72 -12.60
CA ASN A 49 -11.26 -12.27 -11.45
C ASN A 49 -11.02 -13.78 -11.25
N LYS A 50 -10.30 -14.44 -12.18
CA LYS A 50 -9.94 -15.86 -12.08
C LYS A 50 -8.47 -16.02 -11.71
N LYS A 51 -8.21 -16.67 -10.58
CA LYS A 51 -6.85 -16.88 -10.06
C LYS A 51 -5.94 -17.63 -11.04
N GLU A 52 -6.46 -18.65 -11.71
CA GLU A 52 -5.72 -19.45 -12.70
C GLU A 52 -5.26 -18.59 -13.89
N ASP A 53 -6.16 -17.76 -14.41
CA ASP A 53 -5.86 -16.83 -15.52
C ASP A 53 -4.81 -15.80 -15.09
N ILE A 54 -4.93 -15.23 -13.88
CA ILE A 54 -3.95 -14.29 -13.33
C ILE A 54 -2.57 -14.94 -13.18
N ILE A 55 -2.49 -16.17 -12.66
CA ILE A 55 -1.22 -16.90 -12.52
C ILE A 55 -0.62 -17.13 -13.91
N SER A 56 -1.41 -17.63 -14.85
CA SER A 56 -0.98 -17.88 -16.21
C SER A 56 -0.48 -16.61 -16.90
N MET A 57 -1.23 -15.51 -16.79
CA MET A 57 -0.83 -14.21 -17.32
C MET A 57 0.48 -13.72 -16.69
N ASN A 58 0.61 -13.79 -15.36
CA ASN A 58 1.81 -13.35 -14.65
C ASN A 58 3.05 -14.13 -15.06
N THR A 59 2.94 -15.45 -15.26
CA THR A 59 4.05 -16.27 -15.75
C THR A 59 4.49 -15.81 -17.14
N TYR A 60 3.55 -15.63 -18.07
CA TYR A 60 3.87 -15.17 -19.44
C TYR A 60 4.51 -13.79 -19.45
N LEU A 61 3.98 -12.86 -18.65
CA LEU A 61 4.52 -11.51 -18.53
C LEU A 61 5.91 -11.52 -17.88
N TYR A 62 6.12 -12.36 -16.88
CA TYR A 62 7.42 -12.51 -16.23
C TYR A 62 8.47 -13.03 -17.22
N ASP A 63 8.19 -14.13 -17.93
CA ASP A 63 9.12 -14.70 -18.92
C ASP A 63 9.46 -13.69 -20.02
N TYR A 64 8.45 -12.93 -20.48
CA TYR A 64 8.63 -11.87 -21.47
C TYR A 64 9.55 -10.75 -20.97
N VAL A 65 9.31 -10.28 -19.74
CA VAL A 65 10.10 -9.22 -19.12
C VAL A 65 11.52 -9.70 -18.78
N GLU A 66 11.68 -10.91 -18.26
CA GLU A 66 12.99 -11.48 -17.94
C GLU A 66 13.84 -11.66 -19.20
N LYS A 67 13.24 -12.06 -20.32
CA LYS A 67 13.96 -12.25 -21.58
C LYS A 67 14.37 -10.93 -22.24
N ASN A 68 13.48 -9.94 -22.25
CA ASN A 68 13.63 -8.75 -23.10
C ASN A 68 13.97 -7.46 -22.32
N TYR A 69 13.62 -7.40 -21.04
CA TYR A 69 13.66 -6.17 -20.23
C TYR A 69 14.17 -6.42 -18.80
N LYS A 70 15.07 -7.40 -18.62
CA LYS A 70 15.60 -7.79 -17.32
C LYS A 70 16.14 -6.61 -16.52
N SER A 71 16.92 -5.72 -17.15
CA SER A 71 17.47 -4.54 -16.48
C SER A 71 16.37 -3.64 -15.91
N VAL A 72 15.28 -3.43 -16.64
CA VAL A 72 14.14 -2.62 -16.18
C VAL A 72 13.45 -3.31 -15.00
N TYR A 73 13.29 -4.63 -15.06
CA TYR A 73 12.68 -5.40 -13.96
C TYR A 73 13.51 -5.38 -12.68
N ASP A 74 14.82 -5.48 -12.82
CA ASP A 74 15.78 -5.45 -11.72
C ASP A 74 15.91 -4.04 -11.10
N GLU A 75 15.71 -2.98 -11.89
CA GLU A 75 15.63 -1.60 -11.40
C GLU A 75 14.41 -1.35 -10.50
N ILE A 76 13.28 -2.04 -10.73
CA ILE A 76 12.08 -1.88 -9.90
C ILE A 76 12.32 -2.47 -8.51
N SER A 77 12.44 -1.57 -7.54
CA SER A 77 12.73 -1.81 -6.13
C SER A 77 12.00 -0.79 -5.25
N ASP A 78 12.08 -0.95 -3.93
CA ASP A 78 11.49 0.02 -2.99
C ASP A 78 12.10 1.41 -3.17
N ALA A 79 13.42 1.49 -3.34
CA ALA A 79 14.13 2.74 -3.64
C ALA A 79 13.68 3.39 -4.96
N TYR A 80 13.38 2.58 -5.99
CA TYR A 80 12.80 3.11 -7.23
C TYR A 80 11.41 3.72 -6.98
N VAL A 81 10.57 3.03 -6.20
CA VAL A 81 9.22 3.51 -5.88
C VAL A 81 9.26 4.79 -5.05
N GLU A 82 10.15 4.87 -4.07
CA GLU A 82 10.39 6.08 -3.28
C GLU A 82 10.73 7.28 -4.17
N ASN A 83 11.71 7.12 -5.06
CA ASN A 83 12.07 8.17 -6.02
C ASN A 83 10.90 8.52 -6.96
N LEU A 84 10.15 7.51 -7.41
CA LEU A 84 9.03 7.70 -8.32
C LEU A 84 7.89 8.51 -7.68
N ILE A 85 7.58 8.29 -6.40
CA ILE A 85 6.52 9.02 -5.69
C ILE A 85 6.92 10.44 -5.29
N GLU A 86 8.20 10.78 -5.32
CA GLU A 86 8.69 12.15 -5.11
C GLU A 86 8.56 13.03 -6.37
N THR A 87 8.37 12.42 -7.54
CA THR A 87 8.21 13.18 -8.79
C THR A 87 6.91 14.00 -8.83
N ASN A 88 6.94 15.11 -9.57
CA ASN A 88 5.77 15.95 -9.86
C ASN A 88 4.95 15.45 -11.07
N GLU A 89 5.30 14.29 -11.63
CA GLU A 89 4.59 13.73 -12.79
C GLU A 89 3.16 13.32 -12.39
N LYS A 90 2.19 13.69 -13.24
CA LYS A 90 0.79 13.28 -13.10
C LYS A 90 0.58 11.98 -13.88
N ASN A 91 0.45 10.88 -13.15
CA ASN A 91 0.31 9.54 -13.71
C ASN A 91 -0.49 8.69 -12.74
N GLU A 92 -1.48 7.93 -13.22
CA GLU A 92 -2.38 7.14 -12.36
C GLU A 92 -1.60 6.15 -11.47
N ILE A 93 -0.51 5.58 -11.97
CA ILE A 93 0.37 4.72 -11.16
C ILE A 93 1.07 5.50 -10.07
N ILE A 94 1.60 6.69 -10.38
CA ILE A 94 2.25 7.54 -9.38
C ILE A 94 1.24 7.91 -8.29
N ASP A 95 0.00 8.21 -8.66
CA ASP A 95 -1.07 8.51 -7.69
C ASP A 95 -1.42 7.29 -6.82
N ILE A 96 -1.49 6.09 -7.41
CA ILE A 96 -1.66 4.83 -6.69
C ILE A 96 -0.52 4.61 -5.70
N LEU A 97 0.73 4.77 -6.15
CA LEU A 97 1.91 4.53 -5.34
C LEU A 97 2.05 5.59 -4.24
N LYS A 98 1.80 6.88 -4.55
CA LYS A 98 1.75 7.96 -3.55
C LYS A 98 0.72 7.65 -2.47
N LYS A 99 -0.48 7.22 -2.85
CA LYS A 99 -1.52 6.85 -1.87
C LYS A 99 -1.11 5.68 -0.98
N LYS A 100 -0.31 4.75 -1.49
CA LYS A 100 0.09 3.52 -0.78
C LYS A 100 1.35 3.70 0.07
N TYR A 101 2.34 4.44 -0.44
CA TYR A 101 3.70 4.48 0.08
C TYR A 101 4.17 5.87 0.50
N LYS A 102 3.47 6.96 0.12
CA LYS A 102 3.90 8.29 0.57
C LYS A 102 3.64 8.42 2.06
N GLN A 103 4.70 8.82 2.78
CA GLN A 103 4.58 9.20 4.17
C GLN A 103 3.59 10.35 4.31
N LYS A 104 2.54 10.18 5.14
CA LYS A 104 1.61 11.26 5.45
C LYS A 104 2.28 12.23 6.41
N GLU A 105 2.07 13.53 6.23
CA GLU A 105 2.57 14.54 7.19
C GLU A 105 1.92 14.34 8.56
N GLU A 106 0.60 14.18 8.59
CA GLU A 106 -0.16 14.08 9.82
C GLU A 106 -1.40 13.21 9.63
N VAL A 107 -1.77 12.47 10.68
CA VAL A 107 -3.05 11.76 10.78
C VAL A 107 -3.72 12.08 12.10
N PHE A 108 -5.04 12.23 12.05
CA PHE A 108 -5.90 12.48 13.21
C PHE A 108 -6.76 11.26 13.49
N ILE A 109 -6.81 10.87 14.75
CA ILE A 109 -7.64 9.77 15.25
C ILE A 109 -8.54 10.34 16.33
N ASN A 110 -9.83 10.51 15.98
CA ASN A 110 -10.82 11.04 16.92
C ASN A 110 -11.30 9.92 17.85
N CYS A 111 -10.94 10.03 19.13
CA CYS A 111 -11.26 9.05 20.16
C CYS A 111 -12.65 9.23 20.80
N CYS A 112 -13.35 10.34 20.52
CA CYS A 112 -14.62 10.66 21.19
C CYS A 112 -15.71 9.58 20.95
N MET A 113 -15.82 9.10 19.71
CA MET A 113 -16.85 8.14 19.26
C MET A 113 -16.41 6.68 19.36
N ILE A 114 -15.33 6.39 20.09
CA ILE A 114 -14.81 5.03 20.25
C ILE A 114 -15.29 4.50 21.60
N ASP A 115 -16.06 3.41 21.57
CA ASP A 115 -16.64 2.79 22.76
C ASP A 115 -16.12 1.36 22.99
N THR A 116 -15.52 0.74 21.97
CA THR A 116 -15.02 -0.63 22.05
C THR A 116 -13.55 -0.77 21.63
N LYS A 117 -12.88 -1.79 22.16
CA LYS A 117 -11.53 -2.20 21.73
C LYS A 117 -11.43 -2.41 20.22
N LEU A 118 -12.43 -3.03 19.60
CA LEU A 118 -12.41 -3.32 18.17
C LEU A 118 -12.49 -2.04 17.33
N GLU A 119 -13.30 -1.06 17.74
CA GLU A 119 -13.37 0.25 17.08
C GLU A 119 -12.04 1.01 17.22
N LEU A 120 -11.39 0.93 18.39
CA LEU A 120 -10.09 1.53 18.60
C LEU A 120 -9.04 0.92 17.66
N ILE A 121 -8.90 -0.41 17.67
CA ILE A 121 -7.97 -1.14 16.80
C ILE A 121 -8.26 -0.85 15.32
N TYR A 122 -9.53 -0.84 14.91
CA TYR A 122 -9.92 -0.52 13.55
C TYR A 122 -9.53 0.91 13.16
N SER A 123 -9.74 1.87 14.05
CA SER A 123 -9.39 3.28 13.82
C SER A 123 -7.88 3.46 13.65
N ILE A 124 -7.07 2.80 14.49
CA ILE A 124 -5.61 2.78 14.34
C ILE A 124 -5.19 2.17 13.00
N LYS A 125 -5.68 0.96 12.70
CA LYS A 125 -5.34 0.24 11.46
C LYS A 125 -5.70 1.05 10.22
N LYS A 126 -6.86 1.70 10.23
CA LYS A 126 -7.33 2.55 9.12
C LYS A 126 -6.47 3.81 8.97
N ALA A 127 -6.17 4.50 10.07
CA ALA A 127 -5.38 5.73 10.04
C ALA A 127 -3.95 5.48 9.53
N LEU A 128 -3.32 4.42 10.04
CA LEU A 128 -1.94 4.02 9.75
C LEU A 128 -1.82 3.06 8.56
N ASN A 129 -2.92 2.78 7.86
CA ASN A 129 -2.97 1.95 6.66
C ASN A 129 -2.38 0.54 6.82
N TYR A 130 -2.71 -0.12 7.94
CA TYR A 130 -2.28 -1.49 8.23
C TYR A 130 -2.77 -2.48 7.17
N PRO A 131 -2.02 -3.59 6.93
CA PRO A 131 -2.45 -4.64 6.02
C PRO A 131 -3.79 -5.26 6.42
N LYS A 132 -4.60 -5.64 5.42
CA LYS A 132 -5.92 -6.26 5.65
C LYS A 132 -5.86 -7.57 6.43
N TYR A 133 -4.75 -8.31 6.30
CA TYR A 133 -4.52 -9.58 6.99
C TYR A 133 -3.95 -9.41 8.41
N CYS A 134 -3.60 -8.19 8.84
CA CYS A 134 -3.26 -7.93 10.23
C CYS A 134 -4.45 -8.32 11.11
N ALA A 135 -4.22 -9.07 12.18
CA ALA A 135 -5.29 -9.46 13.11
C ALA A 135 -5.86 -8.23 13.86
N ASN A 136 -6.99 -8.42 14.54
CA ASN A 136 -7.66 -7.37 15.32
C ASN A 136 -7.35 -7.50 16.82
N ASN A 137 -6.06 -7.55 17.18
CA ASN A 137 -5.57 -7.63 18.55
C ASN A 137 -4.29 -6.76 18.71
N TRP A 138 -3.90 -6.47 19.95
CA TRP A 138 -2.77 -5.59 20.22
C TRP A 138 -1.42 -6.17 19.83
N ASP A 139 -1.24 -7.48 19.97
CA ASP A 139 0.00 -8.15 19.57
C ASP A 139 0.25 -7.96 18.07
N ALA A 140 -0.77 -8.13 17.23
CA ALA A 140 -0.65 -7.86 15.80
C ALA A 140 -0.42 -6.37 15.49
N ILE A 141 -0.98 -5.44 16.27
CA ILE A 141 -0.67 -4.02 16.09
C ILE A 141 0.81 -3.74 16.37
N GLU A 142 1.34 -4.32 17.44
CA GLU A 142 2.73 -4.20 17.84
C GLU A 142 3.69 -4.85 16.84
N ASP A 143 3.36 -6.04 16.33
CA ASP A 143 4.18 -6.76 15.35
C ASP A 143 4.31 -5.98 14.03
N PHE A 144 3.22 -5.36 13.56
CA PHE A 144 3.19 -4.67 12.26
C PHE A 144 3.56 -3.18 12.32
N ILE A 145 3.75 -2.58 13.50
CA ILE A 145 3.94 -1.11 13.60
C ILE A 145 5.17 -0.60 12.83
N TYR A 146 6.19 -1.45 12.63
CA TYR A 146 7.40 -1.11 11.86
C TYR A 146 7.29 -1.47 10.37
N ASP A 147 6.29 -2.27 9.99
CA ASP A 147 6.06 -2.73 8.61
C ASP A 147 5.10 -1.81 7.83
N VAL A 148 4.57 -0.79 8.49
CA VAL A 148 3.70 0.23 7.89
C VAL A 148 4.46 1.52 7.65
N VAL A 149 4.07 2.26 6.62
CA VAL A 149 4.57 3.61 6.38
C VAL A 149 3.93 4.56 7.41
N LEU A 150 4.62 4.75 8.53
CA LEU A 150 4.17 5.63 9.61
C LEU A 150 4.14 7.10 9.14
N PRO A 151 3.10 7.87 9.49
CA PRO A 151 3.08 9.31 9.22
C PRO A 151 4.18 10.02 10.03
N LYS A 152 4.53 11.25 9.67
CA LYS A 152 5.46 12.03 10.49
C LYS A 152 4.85 12.40 11.84
N LYS A 153 3.52 12.55 11.90
CA LYS A 153 2.78 12.91 13.10
C LYS A 153 1.46 12.13 13.23
N ILE A 154 1.20 11.62 14.43
CA ILE A 154 -0.07 10.98 14.84
C ILE A 154 -0.67 11.82 15.97
N VAL A 155 -1.90 12.26 15.79
CA VAL A 155 -2.65 13.00 16.82
C VAL A 155 -3.86 12.19 17.24
N LEU A 156 -3.89 11.78 18.51
CA LEU A 156 -5.05 11.13 19.12
C LEU A 156 -5.86 12.19 19.84
N GLN A 157 -6.97 12.60 19.23
CA GLN A 157 -7.83 13.67 19.71
C GLN A 157 -8.87 13.13 20.69
N ASN A 158 -9.13 13.84 21.78
CA ASN A 158 -10.00 13.41 22.87
C ASN A 158 -9.47 12.13 23.54
N TRP A 159 -8.16 12.00 23.69
CA TRP A 159 -7.50 10.83 24.24
C TRP A 159 -8.01 10.47 25.65
N ASP A 160 -8.33 11.46 26.47
CA ASP A 160 -8.88 11.24 27.80
C ASP A 160 -10.25 10.53 27.77
N SER A 161 -11.06 10.73 26.71
CA SER A 161 -12.37 10.07 26.61
C SER A 161 -12.25 8.55 26.52
N ILE A 162 -11.19 8.03 25.89
CA ILE A 162 -10.97 6.58 25.79
C ILE A 162 -10.20 6.01 26.97
N LYS A 163 -9.46 6.82 27.74
CA LYS A 163 -8.89 6.34 29.02
C LYS A 163 -9.99 5.94 30.00
N GLU A 164 -11.08 6.69 30.03
CA GLU A 164 -12.22 6.41 30.91
C GLU A 164 -12.98 5.15 30.46
N LYS A 165 -13.22 5.04 29.14
CA LYS A 165 -14.00 3.92 28.56
C LYS A 165 -13.21 2.61 28.47
N LEU A 166 -11.95 2.68 28.07
CA LEU A 166 -11.10 1.54 27.70
C LEU A 166 -9.70 1.61 28.37
N PRO A 167 -9.63 1.70 29.71
CA PRO A 167 -8.39 2.04 30.42
C PRO A 167 -7.22 1.10 30.09
N GLN A 168 -7.47 -0.22 30.08
CA GLN A 168 -6.44 -1.23 29.79
C GLN A 168 -5.93 -1.15 28.35
N ASP A 169 -6.83 -0.96 27.39
CA ASP A 169 -6.48 -0.85 25.98
C ASP A 169 -5.69 0.43 25.69
N THR A 170 -6.04 1.56 26.32
CA THR A 170 -5.24 2.79 26.23
C THR A 170 -3.82 2.64 26.77
N ILE A 171 -3.62 1.88 27.84
CA ILE A 171 -2.27 1.62 28.39
C ILE A 171 -1.43 0.84 27.38
N ILE A 172 -2.00 -0.22 26.79
CA ILE A 172 -1.32 -1.05 25.80
C ILE A 172 -1.01 -0.24 24.54
N LEU A 173 -1.99 0.47 23.99
CA LEU A 173 -1.81 1.30 22.79
C LEU A 173 -0.75 2.38 23.01
N LYS A 174 -0.77 3.06 24.16
CA LYS A 174 0.24 4.06 24.51
C LYS A 174 1.64 3.44 24.51
N LYS A 175 1.81 2.29 25.16
CA LYS A 175 3.09 1.57 25.18
C LYS A 175 3.59 1.23 23.78
N ILE A 176 2.71 0.81 22.86
CA ILE A 176 3.07 0.51 21.48
C ILE A 176 3.51 1.79 20.74
N LEU A 177 2.72 2.86 20.82
CA LEU A 177 3.00 4.12 20.13
C LEU A 177 4.23 4.86 20.70
N ASP A 178 4.50 4.74 21.99
CA ASP A 178 5.69 5.32 22.62
C ASP A 178 6.99 4.68 22.08
N LYS A 179 6.95 3.45 21.54
CA LYS A 179 8.13 2.83 20.89
C LYS A 179 8.54 3.50 19.59
N ILE A 180 7.58 4.09 18.88
CA ILE A 180 7.83 4.79 17.61
C ILE A 180 8.08 6.29 17.81
N ASN A 181 7.69 6.84 18.97
CA ASN A 181 7.80 8.25 19.31
C ASN A 181 9.18 8.61 19.88
N PRO A 182 9.84 9.72 19.46
CA PRO A 182 9.59 10.52 18.26
C PRO A 182 10.36 10.02 17.03
N LYS A 183 11.12 8.92 17.17
CA LYS A 183 12.13 8.50 16.18
C LYS A 183 11.54 8.21 14.79
N TYR A 184 10.38 7.56 14.73
CA TYR A 184 9.74 7.14 13.49
C TYR A 184 8.47 7.96 13.18
N SER A 185 7.78 8.43 14.23
CA SER A 185 6.63 9.34 14.14
C SER A 185 6.53 10.13 15.43
N THR A 186 6.19 11.42 15.35
CA THR A 186 5.77 12.17 16.54
C THR A 186 4.37 11.71 16.94
N VAL A 187 4.14 11.42 18.22
CA VAL A 187 2.81 11.01 18.73
C VAL A 187 2.33 12.01 19.78
N LEU A 188 1.14 12.59 19.56
CA LEU A 188 0.46 13.49 20.48
C LEU A 188 -0.83 12.85 21.01
N TYR A 189 -1.03 13.00 22.31
CA TYR A 189 -2.21 12.57 23.03
C TYR A 189 -2.95 13.82 23.51
N GLU A 190 -3.96 14.26 22.75
CA GLU A 190 -4.72 15.51 22.95
C GLU A 190 -6.10 15.27 23.57
#